data_AF-A0A3M1VXV5-F1
#
_entry.id   AF-A0A3M1VXV5-F1
#
_cell.length_a   1.000
_cell.length_b   1.000
_cell.length_c   1.000
_cell.angle_alpha   90.00
_cell.angle_beta   90.00
_cell.angle_gamma   90.00
#
_symmetry.space_group_name_H-M   'P 1'
#
loop_
_entity.id
_entity.type
_entity.pdbx_description
1 polymer ?
#
loop_
_entity_poly.entity_id
_entity_poly.type
_entity_poly.pdbx_seq_one_letter_code
_entity_poly.pdbx_strand_id
1 'polypeptide(L)'
;GDDREIITLDLHLLPGAVSRIDRYLEEAEFLSSTEEYQGEQDLSHRGTITLRVKRGDRQRQVQFNYTRHPAMRALVRLFRNIVTQESRIFAIQLARRYGPLDLDRQLRALRREVKNQWIAEPQKLLPLLEDLESDREVLLMARRQASEIVRLIRKRASRH
;
A
#
# COMPACT_ATOMS: atom_id res chain seq x y z
N GLY A 1 20.69 -24.24 -5.71
CA GLY A 1 19.25 -24.50 -5.71
C GLY A 1 18.58 -23.55 -4.77
N ASP A 2 18.06 -22.44 -5.30
CA ASP A 2 16.87 -21.69 -4.89
C ASP A 2 16.82 -20.45 -5.81
N ASP A 3 16.57 -20.68 -7.11
CA ASP A 3 16.37 -19.59 -8.08
C ASP A 3 14.94 -19.06 -7.87
N ARG A 4 14.74 -18.32 -6.77
CA ARG A 4 13.53 -17.52 -6.61
C ARG A 4 13.63 -16.38 -7.61
N GLU A 5 12.81 -16.45 -8.65
CA GLU A 5 12.64 -15.35 -9.59
C GLU A 5 12.18 -14.11 -8.79
N ILE A 6 13.07 -13.12 -8.66
CA ILE A 6 12.77 -11.86 -8.00
C ILE A 6 11.99 -11.02 -8.98
N ILE A 7 10.67 -10.91 -8.77
CA ILE A 7 9.83 -9.98 -9.53
C ILE A 7 10.07 -8.57 -8.96
N THR A 8 10.80 -7.73 -9.70
CA THR A 8 10.90 -6.30 -9.41
C THR A 8 9.72 -5.59 -10.05
N LEU A 9 8.87 -4.95 -9.23
CA LEU A 9 7.79 -4.08 -9.70
C LEU A 9 8.20 -2.62 -9.48
N ASP A 10 8.15 -1.82 -10.54
CA ASP A 10 8.41 -0.39 -10.44
C ASP A 10 7.31 0.30 -9.63
N LEU A 11 7.70 0.89 -8.51
CA LEU A 11 6.79 1.57 -7.60
C LEU A 11 6.62 3.04 -8.02
N HIS A 12 5.46 3.36 -8.60
CA HIS A 12 5.09 4.73 -8.91
C HIS A 12 4.13 5.28 -7.86
N LEU A 13 4.60 6.23 -7.03
CA LEU A 13 3.75 6.89 -6.03
C LEU A 13 3.23 8.22 -6.57
N LEU A 14 2.01 8.61 -6.20
CA LEU A 14 1.51 9.94 -6.47
C LEU A 14 2.23 10.97 -5.58
N PRO A 15 2.30 12.24 -6.01
CA PRO A 15 2.96 13.30 -5.24
C PRO A 15 2.49 13.36 -3.79
N GLY A 16 1.18 13.20 -3.53
CA GLY A 16 0.63 13.23 -2.19
C GLY A 16 1.07 12.08 -1.27
N ALA A 17 1.46 10.92 -1.80
CA ALA A 17 2.07 9.86 -0.98
C ALA A 17 3.53 10.19 -0.66
N VAL A 18 4.28 10.69 -1.63
CA VAL A 18 5.67 11.13 -1.44
C VAL A 18 5.75 12.24 -0.39
N SER A 19 4.91 13.29 -0.50
CA SER A 19 4.87 14.37 0.49
C SER A 19 4.53 13.89 1.90
N ARG A 20 3.70 12.85 2.04
CA ARG A 20 3.39 12.26 3.34
C ARG A 20 4.59 11.51 3.93
N ILE A 21 5.34 10.77 3.09
CA ILE A 21 6.57 10.10 3.50
C ILE A 21 7.58 11.12 3.98
N ASP A 22 7.83 12.17 3.19
CA ASP A 22 8.79 13.22 3.52
C ASP A 22 8.42 13.92 4.83
N ARG A 23 7.14 14.31 4.98
CA ARG A 23 6.65 14.91 6.21
C ARG A 23 6.88 14.01 7.43
N TYR A 24 6.58 12.71 7.36
CA TYR A 24 6.79 11.83 8.52
C TYR A 24 8.26 11.62 8.85
N LEU A 25 9.15 11.65 7.85
CA LEU A 25 10.58 11.60 8.06
C LEU A 25 11.10 12.89 8.70
N GLU A 26 10.55 14.04 8.31
CA GLU A 26 10.87 15.35 8.89
C GLU A 26 10.34 15.50 10.31
N GLU A 27 9.09 15.11 10.57
CA GLU A 27 8.50 15.07 11.93
C GLU A 27 9.25 14.15 12.89
N ALA A 28 9.93 13.12 12.37
CA ALA A 28 10.78 12.23 13.17
C ALA A 28 12.24 12.71 13.25
N GLU A 29 12.59 13.81 12.56
CA GLU A 29 13.95 14.29 12.36
C GLU A 29 14.91 13.17 11.91
N PHE A 30 14.41 12.25 11.06
CA PHE A 30 14.96 10.91 10.92
C PHE A 30 16.47 10.90 10.63
N LEU A 31 16.93 11.76 9.71
CA LEU A 31 18.34 11.81 9.27
C LEU A 31 19.27 12.54 10.25
N SER A 32 18.76 13.25 11.25
CA SER A 32 19.56 13.94 12.28
C SER A 32 19.41 13.31 13.67
N SER A 33 18.34 12.55 13.89
CA SER A 33 18.08 11.86 15.15
C SER A 33 19.01 10.66 15.37
N THR A 34 19.30 10.38 16.65
CA THR A 34 19.96 9.16 17.12
C THR A 34 18.98 8.17 17.76
N GLU A 35 17.67 8.45 17.73
CA GLU A 35 16.64 7.61 18.35
C GLU A 35 16.40 6.33 17.55
N GLU A 36 16.59 5.14 18.14
CA GLU A 36 16.38 3.86 17.45
C GLU A 36 14.90 3.51 17.20
N TYR A 37 13.98 4.32 17.74
CA TYR A 37 12.52 4.20 17.65
C TYR A 37 11.91 2.90 18.17
N GLN A 38 12.71 1.95 18.65
CA GLN A 38 12.23 0.73 19.32
C GLN A 38 11.50 1.11 20.62
N GLY A 39 10.24 0.70 20.72
CA GLY A 39 9.47 0.84 21.94
C GLY A 39 9.79 -0.25 22.96
N GLU A 40 9.26 -0.11 24.17
CA GLU A 40 9.47 -1.02 25.31
C GLU A 40 9.07 -2.48 25.04
N GLN A 41 8.14 -2.70 24.11
CA GLN A 41 7.64 -4.04 23.79
C GLN A 41 8.50 -4.67 22.71
N ASP A 42 8.98 -5.90 22.94
CA ASP A 42 9.57 -6.71 21.88
C ASP A 42 8.49 -7.53 21.17
N LEU A 43 8.25 -7.18 19.91
CA LEU A 43 7.34 -7.87 19.01
C LEU A 43 8.06 -8.51 17.81
N SER A 44 9.33 -8.88 17.97
CA SER A 44 10.15 -9.52 16.93
C SER A 44 9.48 -10.75 16.27
N HIS A 45 8.70 -11.52 17.03
CA HIS A 45 7.89 -12.63 16.50
C HIS A 45 6.85 -12.23 15.44
N ARG A 46 6.50 -10.93 15.34
CA ARG A 46 5.59 -10.37 14.32
C ARG A 46 6.32 -9.76 13.13
N GLY A 47 7.64 -9.95 13.07
CA GLY A 47 8.52 -9.38 12.06
C GLY A 47 9.24 -8.13 12.53
N THR A 48 10.27 -7.77 11.79
CA THR A 48 11.12 -6.61 12.07
C THR A 48 11.10 -5.65 10.90
N ILE A 49 11.00 -4.36 11.20
CA ILE A 49 11.04 -3.28 10.22
C ILE A 49 12.47 -2.78 10.15
N THR A 50 13.04 -2.76 8.94
CA THR A 50 14.28 -2.04 8.66
C THR A 50 13.93 -0.84 7.80
N LEU A 51 14.21 0.36 8.30
CA LEU A 51 14.01 1.60 7.54
C LEU A 51 15.37 2.21 7.23
N ARG A 52 15.67 2.37 5.95
CA ARG A 52 16.87 3.06 5.46
C ARG A 52 16.44 4.25 4.60
N VAL A 53 16.99 5.42 4.90
CA VAL A 53 16.76 6.65 4.12
C VAL A 53 18.11 7.22 3.71
N LYS A 54 18.22 7.65 2.46
CA LYS A 54 19.37 8.39 1.92
C LYS A 54 18.87 9.66 1.25
N ARG A 55 19.44 10.81 1.61
CA ARG A 55 19.21 12.11 0.95
C ARG A 55 20.56 12.80 0.74
N GLY A 56 21.00 12.91 -0.52
CA GLY A 56 22.36 13.36 -0.84
C GLY A 56 23.41 12.46 -0.16
N ASP A 57 24.32 13.09 0.58
CA ASP A 57 25.39 12.41 1.33
C ASP A 57 24.94 11.91 2.71
N ARG A 58 23.75 12.30 3.17
CA ARG A 58 23.21 11.85 4.46
C ARG A 58 22.48 10.52 4.27
N GLN A 59 22.80 9.55 5.11
CA GLN A 59 22.10 8.29 5.18
C GLN A 59 21.89 7.86 6.62
N ARG A 60 20.78 7.18 6.89
CA ARG A 60 20.53 6.54 8.17
C ARG A 60 19.71 5.28 8.00
N GLN A 61 19.99 4.30 8.84
CA GLN A 61 19.22 3.07 8.97
C GLN A 61 18.86 2.85 10.44
N VAL A 62 17.65 2.39 10.68
CA VAL A 62 17.19 1.88 11.98
C VAL A 62 16.49 0.54 11.78
N GLN A 63 16.45 -0.25 12.85
CA GLN A 63 15.73 -1.50 12.87
C GLN A 63 14.90 -1.60 14.16
N PHE A 64 13.60 -1.81 14.03
CA PHE A 64 12.68 -1.91 15.16
C PHE A 64 11.52 -2.83 14.84
N ASN A 65 10.90 -3.42 15.86
CA ASN A 65 9.72 -4.30 15.71
C ASN A 65 8.44 -3.69 16.31
N TYR A 66 8.59 -2.67 17.15
CA TYR A 66 7.50 -1.89 17.71
C TYR A 66 7.98 -0.45 17.95
N THR A 67 7.12 0.53 17.77
CA THR A 67 7.43 1.94 18.04
C THR A 67 6.21 2.68 18.55
N ARG A 68 6.40 3.56 19.54
CA ARG A 68 5.38 4.51 20.01
C ARG A 68 5.48 5.88 19.32
N HIS A 69 6.57 6.14 18.60
CA HIS A 69 6.81 7.42 17.93
C HIS A 69 5.72 7.67 16.87
N PRO A 70 4.91 8.73 16.98
CA PRO A 70 3.73 8.93 16.13
C PRO A 70 4.05 8.97 14.63
N ALA A 71 5.06 9.75 14.22
CA ALA A 71 5.46 9.87 12.81
C ALA A 71 5.96 8.53 12.24
N MET A 72 6.82 7.80 12.97
CA MET A 72 7.29 6.47 12.56
C MET A 72 6.15 5.45 12.44
N ARG A 73 5.18 5.45 13.38
CA ARG A 73 3.97 4.62 13.26
C ARG A 73 3.17 4.95 12.01
N ALA A 74 3.00 6.24 11.71
CA ALA A 74 2.28 6.70 10.53
C ALA A 74 3.00 6.33 9.23
N LEU A 75 4.33 6.46 9.20
CA LEU A 75 5.20 6.09 8.08
C LEU A 75 5.14 4.58 7.80
N VAL A 76 5.30 3.75 8.83
CA VAL A 76 5.19 2.29 8.71
C VAL A 76 3.80 1.88 8.21
N ARG A 77 2.75 2.49 8.74
CA ARG A 77 1.38 2.24 8.26
C ARG A 77 1.23 2.62 6.79
N LEU A 78 1.80 3.75 6.37
CA LEU A 78 1.77 4.19 4.97
C LEU A 78 2.48 3.17 4.07
N PHE A 79 3.68 2.70 4.43
CA PHE A 79 4.38 1.67 3.64
C PHE A 79 3.60 0.36 3.57
N ARG A 80 3.01 -0.12 4.66
CA ARG A 80 2.15 -1.31 4.65
C ARG A 80 0.94 -1.14 3.72
N ASN A 81 0.35 0.05 3.71
CA ASN A 81 -0.77 0.35 2.82
C ASN A 81 -0.35 0.42 1.35
N ILE A 82 0.87 0.90 1.05
CA ILE A 82 1.46 0.87 -0.29
C ILE A 82 1.66 -0.58 -0.74
N VAL A 83 2.27 -1.42 0.10
CA VAL A 83 2.47 -2.85 -0.21
C VAL A 83 1.14 -3.57 -0.44
N THR A 84 0.13 -3.33 0.41
CA THR A 84 -1.23 -3.87 0.24
C THR A 84 -1.81 -3.46 -1.11
N GLN A 85 -1.69 -2.19 -1.49
CA GLN A 85 -2.18 -1.66 -2.76
C GLN A 85 -1.53 -2.35 -3.96
N GLU A 86 -0.20 -2.37 -4.02
CA GLU A 86 0.52 -2.92 -5.19
C GLU A 86 0.32 -4.44 -5.30
N SER A 87 0.32 -5.15 -4.16
CA SER A 87 0.00 -6.59 -4.13
C SER A 87 -1.41 -6.87 -4.66
N ARG A 88 -2.36 -5.99 -4.36
CA ARG A 88 -3.74 -6.13 -4.81
C ARG A 88 -3.90 -5.82 -6.30
N ILE A 89 -3.22 -4.79 -6.80
CA ILE A 89 -3.18 -4.46 -8.24
C ILE A 89 -2.65 -5.67 -9.01
N PHE A 90 -1.51 -6.21 -8.60
CA PHE A 90 -0.90 -7.39 -9.21
C PHE A 90 -1.86 -8.60 -9.20
N ALA A 91 -2.44 -8.92 -8.04
CA ALA A 91 -3.37 -10.05 -7.91
C ALA A 91 -4.62 -9.89 -8.79
N ILE A 92 -5.17 -8.68 -8.92
CA ILE A 92 -6.32 -8.40 -9.79
C ILE A 92 -5.94 -8.55 -11.26
N GLN A 93 -4.79 -8.03 -11.68
CA GLN A 93 -4.31 -8.16 -13.05
C GLN A 93 -4.07 -9.63 -13.43
N LEU A 94 -3.48 -10.40 -12.52
CA LEU A 94 -3.27 -11.84 -12.70
C LEU A 94 -4.60 -12.59 -12.79
N ALA A 95 -5.53 -12.33 -11.87
CA ALA A 95 -6.83 -12.98 -11.84
C ALA A 95 -7.67 -12.64 -13.08
N ARG A 96 -7.61 -11.39 -13.57
CA ARG A 96 -8.27 -11.01 -14.84
C ARG A 96 -7.78 -11.85 -16.02
N ARG A 97 -6.48 -12.15 -16.08
CA ARG A 97 -5.87 -12.89 -17.18
C ARG A 97 -6.09 -14.40 -17.10
N TYR A 98 -6.02 -14.98 -15.90
CA TYR A 98 -5.94 -16.43 -15.74
C TYR A 98 -7.06 -17.06 -14.90
N GLY A 99 -7.92 -16.27 -14.24
CA GLY A 99 -8.90 -16.80 -13.29
C GLY A 99 -10.12 -15.89 -13.08
N PRO A 100 -11.14 -15.94 -13.96
CA PRO A 100 -12.32 -15.08 -13.86
C PRO A 100 -13.09 -15.21 -12.54
N LEU A 101 -13.15 -16.43 -11.97
CA LEU A 101 -13.75 -16.67 -10.65
C LEU A 101 -12.90 -16.11 -9.51
N ASP A 102 -11.57 -16.08 -9.66
CA ASP A 102 -10.69 -15.48 -8.67
C ASP A 102 -10.81 -13.95 -8.65
N LEU A 103 -11.04 -13.33 -9.81
CA LEU A 103 -11.16 -11.87 -9.93
C LEU A 103 -12.21 -11.29 -8.97
N ASP A 104 -13.39 -11.92 -8.89
CA ASP A 104 -14.45 -11.51 -7.98
C ASP A 104 -14.04 -11.64 -6.49
N ARG A 105 -13.26 -12.68 -6.14
CA ARG A 105 -12.67 -12.82 -4.80
C ARG A 105 -11.65 -11.70 -4.51
N GLN A 106 -10.78 -11.38 -5.48
CA GLN A 106 -9.80 -10.30 -5.35
C GLN A 106 -10.49 -8.93 -5.16
N LEU A 107 -11.55 -8.64 -5.93
CA LEU A 107 -12.30 -7.39 -5.83
C LEU A 107 -13.05 -7.27 -4.49
N ARG A 108 -13.63 -8.35 -3.97
CA ARG A 108 -14.21 -8.34 -2.62
C ARG A 108 -13.16 -8.02 -1.54
N ALA A 109 -11.96 -8.57 -1.67
CA ALA A 109 -10.87 -8.28 -0.75
C ALA A 109 -10.46 -6.81 -0.84
N LEU A 110 -10.25 -6.28 -2.05
CA LEU A 110 -9.95 -4.87 -2.28
C LEU A 110 -11.01 -3.94 -1.68
N ARG A 111 -12.30 -4.27 -1.86
CA ARG A 111 -13.38 -3.46 -1.29
C ARG A 111 -13.29 -3.35 0.23
N ARG A 112 -12.92 -4.43 0.93
CA ARG A 112 -12.69 -4.40 2.39
C ARG A 112 -11.48 -3.54 2.73
N GLU A 113 -10.38 -3.67 1.99
CA GLU A 113 -9.15 -2.89 2.19
C GLU A 113 -9.39 -1.38 1.99
N VAL A 114 -10.17 -1.00 0.97
CA VAL A 114 -10.59 0.40 0.73
C VAL A 114 -11.44 0.91 1.89
N LYS A 115 -12.43 0.13 2.36
CA LYS A 115 -13.28 0.49 3.51
C LYS A 115 -12.48 0.67 4.80
N ASN A 116 -11.52 -0.22 5.05
CA ASN A 116 -10.66 -0.19 6.23
C ASN A 116 -9.49 0.80 6.12
N GLN A 117 -9.40 1.54 5.01
CA GLN A 117 -8.34 2.51 4.75
C GLN A 117 -6.93 1.89 4.73
N TRP A 118 -6.82 0.65 4.25
CA TRP A 118 -5.56 -0.09 4.08
C TRP A 118 -4.92 0.10 2.69
N ILE A 119 -5.50 0.96 1.86
CA ILE A 119 -4.95 1.35 0.56
C ILE A 119 -4.39 2.77 0.68
N ALA A 120 -3.13 2.95 0.28
CA ALA A 120 -2.42 4.22 0.45
C ALA A 120 -2.94 5.33 -0.47
N GLU A 121 -3.31 4.97 -1.69
CA GLU A 121 -3.69 5.85 -2.78
C GLU A 121 -4.86 5.25 -3.59
N PRO A 122 -6.07 5.17 -3.00
CA PRO A 122 -7.20 4.51 -3.63
C PRO A 122 -7.53 5.02 -5.05
N GLN A 123 -7.26 6.29 -5.32
CA GLN A 123 -7.43 6.91 -6.64
C GLN A 123 -6.60 6.26 -7.76
N LYS A 124 -5.43 5.67 -7.45
CA LYS A 124 -4.62 4.93 -8.44
C LYS A 124 -5.35 3.70 -9.00
N LEU A 125 -6.33 3.19 -8.26
CA LEU A 125 -7.10 2.01 -8.66
C LEU A 125 -8.21 2.35 -9.66
N LEU A 126 -8.59 3.62 -9.81
CA LEU A 126 -9.73 4.02 -10.64
C LEU A 126 -9.60 3.56 -12.10
N PRO A 127 -8.46 3.77 -12.80
CA PRO A 127 -8.34 3.34 -14.19
C PRO A 127 -8.53 1.82 -14.36
N LEU A 128 -7.93 1.02 -13.47
CA LEU A 128 -8.09 -0.43 -13.48
C LEU A 128 -9.53 -0.86 -13.21
N LEU A 129 -10.21 -0.23 -12.24
CA LEU A 129 -11.57 -0.59 -11.86
C LEU A 129 -12.61 -0.16 -12.90
N GLU A 130 -12.43 1.00 -13.52
CA GLU A 130 -13.31 1.52 -14.57
C GLU A 130 -13.19 0.68 -15.85
N ASP A 131 -11.97 0.24 -16.18
CA ASP A 131 -11.74 -0.72 -17.26
C ASP A 131 -12.45 -2.05 -16.97
N LEU A 132 -12.31 -2.60 -15.76
CA LEU A 132 -13.03 -3.81 -15.35
C LEU A 132 -14.56 -3.65 -15.35
N GLU A 133 -15.09 -2.47 -15.03
CA GLU A 133 -16.53 -2.19 -15.02
C GLU A 133 -17.12 -2.16 -16.44
N SER A 134 -16.37 -1.63 -17.40
CA SER A 134 -16.79 -1.45 -18.79
C SER A 134 -16.55 -2.68 -19.68
N ASP A 135 -15.59 -3.53 -19.31
CA ASP A 135 -15.24 -4.76 -20.03
C ASP A 135 -16.39 -5.79 -20.01
N ARG A 136 -16.91 -6.15 -21.19
CA ARG A 136 -18.02 -7.09 -21.34
C ARG A 136 -17.62 -8.55 -21.14
N GLU A 137 -16.33 -8.87 -21.29
CA GLU A 137 -15.78 -10.21 -21.07
C GLU A 137 -15.63 -10.52 -19.58
N VAL A 138 -15.60 -9.48 -18.73
CA VAL A 138 -15.57 -9.64 -17.28
C VAL A 138 -16.94 -10.07 -16.76
N LEU A 139 -16.96 -11.08 -15.89
CA LEU A 139 -18.19 -11.58 -15.26
C LEU A 139 -18.97 -10.46 -14.56
N LEU A 140 -20.30 -10.45 -14.74
CA LEU A 140 -21.19 -9.39 -14.21
C LEU A 140 -21.00 -9.13 -12.70
N MET A 141 -20.73 -10.16 -11.90
CA MET A 141 -20.50 -10.01 -10.47
C MET A 141 -19.22 -9.21 -10.17
N ALA A 142 -18.13 -9.50 -10.89
CA ALA A 142 -16.87 -8.77 -10.77
C ALA A 142 -17.03 -7.30 -11.22
N ARG A 143 -17.72 -7.05 -12.35
CA ARG A 143 -18.04 -5.69 -12.82
C ARG A 143 -18.81 -4.88 -11.77
N ARG A 144 -19.82 -5.50 -11.15
CA ARG A 144 -20.59 -4.89 -10.06
C ARG A 144 -19.70 -4.55 -8.84
N GLN A 145 -18.79 -5.44 -8.45
CA GLN A 145 -17.83 -5.13 -7.37
C GLN A 145 -16.92 -3.96 -7.74
N ALA A 146 -16.40 -3.91 -8.98
CA ALA A 146 -15.55 -2.82 -9.44
C ALA A 146 -16.28 -1.47 -9.35
N SER A 147 -17.52 -1.40 -9.86
CA SER A 147 -18.38 -0.21 -9.80
C SER A 147 -18.65 0.27 -8.35
N GLU A 148 -18.89 -0.66 -7.42
CA GLU A 148 -19.04 -0.35 -5.99
C GLU A 148 -17.76 0.26 -5.40
N ILE A 149 -16.58 -0.27 -5.77
CA ILE A 149 -15.30 0.26 -5.29
C ILE A 149 -15.03 1.65 -5.87
N VAL A 150 -15.30 1.88 -7.16
CA VAL A 150 -15.20 3.21 -7.80
C VAL A 150 -16.05 4.23 -7.05
N ARG A 151 -17.32 3.90 -6.75
CA ARG A 151 -18.21 4.77 -5.98
C ARG A 151 -17.67 5.06 -4.58
N LEU A 152 -17.12 4.07 -3.88
CA LEU A 152 -16.50 4.26 -2.56
C LEU A 152 -15.30 5.20 -2.61
N ILE A 153 -14.43 5.05 -3.60
CA ILE A 153 -13.24 5.88 -3.79
C ILE A 153 -13.66 7.33 -4.08
N ARG A 154 -14.56 7.54 -5.05
CA ARG A 154 -15.03 8.89 -5.43
C ARG A 154 -15.76 9.60 -4.29
N LYS A 155 -16.65 8.89 -3.57
CA LYS A 155 -17.35 9.43 -2.39
C LYS A 155 -16.39 9.87 -1.29
N ARG A 156 -15.24 9.20 -1.16
CA ARG A 156 -14.21 9.58 -0.19
C ARG A 156 -13.41 10.77 -0.65
N ALA A 157 -13.05 10.84 -1.94
CA ALA A 157 -12.36 11.98 -2.52
C ALA A 157 -13.18 13.27 -2.38
N SER A 158 -14.51 13.21 -2.50
CA SER A 158 -15.40 14.38 -2.36
C SER A 158 -15.65 14.84 -0.91
N ARG A 159 -15.10 14.14 0.09
CA ARG A 159 -15.24 14.48 1.53
C ARG A 159 -14.00 15.19 2.08
N HIS A 160 -12.97 15.37 1.26
CA HIS A 160 -11.72 16.04 1.56
C HIS A 160 -11.58 17.24 0.64
#